data_AF-A0AAE1DNP8-F1
#
_entry.id   AF-A0AAE1DNP8-F1
#
_cell.length_a   1.000
_cell.length_b   1.000
_cell.length_c   1.000
_cell.angle_alpha   90.00
_cell.angle_beta   90.00
_cell.angle_gamma   90.00
#
_symmetry.space_group_name_H-M   'P 1'
#
loop_
_entity.id
_entity.type
_entity.pdbx_description
1 polymer ?
#
loop_
_entity_poly.entity_id
_entity_poly.type
_entity_poly.pdbx_seq_one_letter_code
_entity_poly.pdbx_strand_id
1 'polypeptide(L)'
;MKKIPKQTTWRQKLGIGVTFLVAAEITACLGTYIFWRKMNRDRDFRYKVYQVSPFMLDYYYKIGETLGGASQRSLDLEAWETSNEKS
;
A
#
# COMPACT_ATOMS: atom_id res chain seq x y z
N MET A 1 -8.54 -1.03 51.75
CA MET A 1 -9.23 -0.04 50.89
C MET A 1 -9.62 -0.71 49.56
N LYS A 2 -10.93 -0.80 49.23
CA LYS A 2 -11.39 -1.27 47.90
C LYS A 2 -11.27 -0.12 46.90
N LYS A 3 -10.57 -0.32 45.78
CA LYS A 3 -10.49 0.67 44.69
C LYS A 3 -11.80 0.64 43.90
N ILE A 4 -12.51 1.77 43.84
CA ILE A 4 -13.73 1.92 43.03
C ILE A 4 -13.29 2.01 41.56
N PRO A 5 -13.82 1.18 40.65
CA PRO A 5 -13.47 1.27 39.24
C PRO A 5 -13.92 2.64 38.69
N LYS A 6 -13.01 3.37 38.04
CA LYS A 6 -13.35 4.63 37.37
C LYS A 6 -14.45 4.34 36.35
N GLN A 7 -15.63 4.89 36.57
CA GLN A 7 -16.79 4.73 35.68
C GLN A 7 -16.52 5.51 34.40
N THR A 8 -16.17 4.80 33.33
CA THR A 8 -15.92 5.40 32.01
C THR A 8 -17.25 5.86 31.41
N THR A 9 -17.39 7.16 31.18
CA THR A 9 -18.58 7.77 30.59
C THR A 9 -18.72 7.42 29.11
N TRP A 10 -19.93 7.45 28.56
CA TRP A 10 -20.20 7.15 27.15
C TRP A 10 -19.45 8.07 26.17
N ARG A 11 -19.20 9.33 26.56
CA ARG A 11 -18.38 10.30 25.82
C ARG A 11 -16.91 9.87 25.69
N GLN A 12 -16.35 9.23 26.73
CA GLN A 12 -14.99 8.70 26.70
C GLN A 12 -14.89 7.47 25.78
N LYS A 13 -15.92 6.60 25.75
CA LYS A 13 -15.96 5.47 24.82
C LYS A 13 -16.00 5.91 23.36
N LEU A 14 -16.77 6.98 23.06
CA LEU A 14 -16.79 7.58 21.72
C LEU A 14 -15.44 8.20 21.33
N GLY A 15 -14.79 8.93 22.24
CA GLY A 15 -13.46 9.49 21.99
C GLY A 15 -12.41 8.42 21.66
N ILE A 16 -12.46 7.28 22.37
CA ILE A 16 -11.57 6.14 22.10
C ILE A 16 -11.85 5.55 20.70
N GLY A 17 -13.11 5.33 20.33
CA GLY A 17 -13.48 4.80 19.01
C GLY A 17 -13.02 5.69 17.86
N VAL A 18 -13.21 7.02 17.97
CA VAL A 18 -12.73 7.99 16.97
C VAL A 18 -11.20 7.96 16.87
N THR A 19 -10.50 7.86 18.00
CA THR A 19 -9.03 7.80 18.02
C THR A 19 -8.52 6.56 17.29
N PHE A 20 -9.15 5.41 17.49
CA PHE A 20 -8.80 4.18 16.77
C PHE A 20 -9.04 4.30 15.27
N LEU A 21 -10.17 4.89 14.86
CA LEU A 21 -10.45 5.11 13.43
C LEU A 21 -9.43 6.04 12.79
N VAL A 22 -9.09 7.16 13.44
CA VAL A 22 -8.07 8.09 12.96
C VAL A 22 -6.69 7.41 12.89
N ALA A 23 -6.32 6.62 13.90
CA ALA A 23 -5.06 5.88 13.89
C ALA A 23 -5.01 4.82 12.78
N ALA A 24 -6.11 4.12 12.54
CA ALA A 24 -6.24 3.15 11.46
C ALA A 24 -6.10 3.83 10.08
N GLU A 25 -6.77 4.97 9.88
CA GLU A 25 -6.70 5.74 8.64
C GLU A 25 -5.26 6.21 8.37
N ILE A 26 -4.60 6.80 9.38
CA ILE A 26 -3.20 7.23 9.27
C ILE A 26 -2.29 6.05 8.91
N THR A 27 -2.49 4.90 9.56
CA THR A 27 -1.69 3.69 9.30
C THR A 27 -1.92 3.17 7.88
N ALA A 28 -3.15 3.18 7.40
CA ALA A 28 -3.51 2.79 6.03
C ALA A 28 -2.89 3.74 5.00
N CYS A 29 -2.99 5.06 5.21
CA CYS A 29 -2.37 6.06 4.34
C CYS A 29 -0.85 5.89 4.28
N LEU A 30 -0.19 5.71 5.43
CA LEU A 30 1.26 5.48 5.50
C LEU A 30 1.66 4.17 4.82
N GLY A 31 0.91 3.09 5.04
CA GLY A 31 1.13 1.80 4.40
C GLY A 31 1.07 1.90 2.88
N THR A 32 0.01 2.51 2.36
CA THR A 32 -0.18 2.73 0.91
C THR A 32 0.93 3.62 0.33
N TYR A 33 1.34 4.67 1.04
CA TYR A 33 2.42 5.54 0.59
C TYR A 33 3.77 4.81 0.52
N ILE A 34 4.12 4.03 1.54
CA ILE A 34 5.35 3.22 1.55
C ILE A 34 5.31 2.21 0.42
N PHE A 35 4.17 1.56 0.20
CA PHE A 35 3.98 0.61 -0.88
C PHE A 35 4.17 1.27 -2.26
N TRP A 36 3.52 2.41 -2.50
CA TRP A 36 3.68 3.20 -3.73
C TRP A 36 5.13 3.65 -3.93
N ARG A 37 5.80 4.08 -2.87
CA ARG A 37 7.21 4.49 -2.92
C ARG A 37 8.13 3.33 -3.30
N LYS A 38 7.89 2.13 -2.78
CA LYS A 38 8.63 0.92 -3.16
C LYS A 38 8.40 0.53 -4.62
N MET A 39 7.15 0.58 -5.10
CA MET A 39 6.83 0.30 -6.51
C MET A 39 7.51 1.29 -7.47
N ASN A 40 7.62 2.57 -7.10
CA ASN A 40 8.33 3.53 -7.95
C ASN A 40 9.84 3.35 -7.94
N ARG A 41 10.43 2.92 -6.81
CA ARG A 41 11.88 2.87 -6.63
C ARG A 41 12.53 1.59 -7.17
N ASP A 42 11.93 0.42 -6.92
CA ASP A 42 12.56 -0.87 -7.20
C ASP A 42 11.77 -1.68 -8.23
N ARG A 43 12.43 -2.02 -9.35
CA ARG A 43 11.86 -2.91 -10.38
C ARG A 43 11.64 -4.34 -9.86
N ASP A 44 12.54 -4.85 -9.04
CA ASP A 44 12.42 -6.21 -8.46
C ASP A 44 11.21 -6.33 -7.53
N PHE A 45 10.85 -5.24 -6.84
CA PHE A 45 9.63 -5.21 -6.05
C PHE A 45 8.40 -5.28 -6.94
N ARG A 46 8.38 -4.54 -8.06
CA ARG A 46 7.31 -4.64 -9.07
C ARG A 46 7.19 -6.04 -9.65
N TYR A 47 8.31 -6.75 -9.85
CA TYR A 47 8.32 -8.13 -10.31
C TYR A 47 7.71 -9.10 -9.28
N LYS A 48 8.04 -8.94 -8.00
CA LYS A 48 7.40 -9.71 -6.93
C LYS A 48 5.89 -9.47 -6.88
N VAL A 49 5.46 -8.21 -7.03
CA VAL A 49 4.03 -7.87 -7.11
C VAL A 49 3.39 -8.50 -8.35
N TYR A 50 4.08 -8.51 -9.50
CA TYR A 50 3.61 -9.19 -10.72
C TYR A 50 3.35 -10.69 -10.48
N GLN A 51 4.28 -11.36 -9.80
CA GLN A 51 4.15 -12.79 -9.49
C GLN A 51 3.00 -13.10 -8.52
N VAL A 52 2.76 -12.23 -7.54
CA VAL A 52 1.70 -12.43 -6.54
C VAL A 52 0.33 -11.99 -7.04
N SER A 53 0.26 -10.83 -7.69
CA SER A 53 -1.00 -10.24 -8.18
C SER A 53 -0.74 -9.37 -9.41
N PRO A 54 -0.83 -9.95 -10.63
CA PRO A 54 -0.65 -9.20 -11.87
C PRO A 54 -1.71 -8.11 -12.03
N PHE A 55 -2.92 -8.33 -11.50
CA PHE A 55 -4.01 -7.34 -11.52
C PHE A 55 -3.66 -6.06 -10.76
N MET A 56 -3.00 -6.17 -9.60
CA MET A 56 -2.61 -5.01 -8.80
C MET A 56 -1.57 -4.16 -9.54
N LEU A 57 -0.63 -4.82 -10.23
CA LEU A 57 0.38 -4.14 -11.01
C LEU A 57 -0.20 -3.46 -12.26
N ASP A 58 -1.15 -4.10 -12.94
CA ASP A 58 -1.86 -3.50 -14.07
C ASP A 58 -2.61 -2.24 -13.66
N TYR A 59 -3.25 -2.24 -12.48
CA TYR A 59 -3.91 -1.06 -11.96
C TYR A 59 -2.92 0.08 -11.66
N TYR A 60 -1.76 -0.25 -11.08
CA TYR A 60 -0.68 0.70 -10.88
C TYR A 60 -0.21 1.32 -12.21
N TYR A 61 -0.02 0.52 -13.24
CA TYR A 61 0.36 1.03 -14.56
C TYR A 61 -0.72 1.90 -15.18
N LYS A 62 -2.01 1.51 -15.10
CA LYS A 62 -3.12 2.33 -15.57
C LYS A 62 -3.15 3.70 -14.90
N ILE A 63 -2.90 3.78 -13.60
CA ILE A 63 -2.79 5.06 -12.88
C ILE A 63 -1.58 5.86 -13.39
N GLY A 64 -0.44 5.22 -13.62
CA GLY A 64 0.73 5.89 -14.19
C GLY A 64 0.45 6.43 -15.60
N GLU A 65 -0.21 5.64 -16.44
CA GLU A 65 -0.60 5.99 -17.81
C GLU A 65 -1.58 7.18 -17.83
N THR A 66 -2.58 7.19 -16.96
CA THR A 66 -3.51 8.33 -16.85
C THR A 66 -2.84 9.61 -16.36
N LEU A 67 -1.75 9.49 -15.59
CA LEU A 67 -0.92 10.60 -15.13
C LEU A 67 0.23 10.95 -16.10
N GLY A 68 0.31 10.29 -17.27
CA GLY A 68 1.28 10.60 -18.33
C GLY A 68 2.59 9.79 -18.32
N GLY A 69 2.72 8.78 -17.47
CA GLY A 69 3.92 7.94 -17.30
C GLY A 69 3.89 6.59 -18.03
N ALA A 70 3.50 6.57 -19.31
CA ALA A 70 3.17 5.34 -20.04
C ALA A 70 4.35 4.37 -20.36
N SER A 71 5.61 4.79 -20.19
CA SER A 71 6.77 3.98 -20.61
C SER A 71 7.24 2.97 -19.56
N GLN A 72 6.80 3.09 -18.30
CA GLN A 72 7.33 2.25 -17.21
C GLN A 72 6.99 0.76 -17.41
N ARG A 73 5.78 0.48 -17.92
CA ARG A 73 5.27 -0.88 -18.15
C ARG A 73 6.09 -1.64 -19.19
N SER A 74 6.34 -1.04 -20.35
CA SER A 74 7.09 -1.68 -21.44
C SER A 74 8.53 -1.97 -21.03
N LEU A 75 9.18 -1.03 -20.32
CA LEU A 75 10.54 -1.20 -19.82
C LEU A 75 10.68 -2.34 -18.81
N ASP A 76 9.67 -2.55 -17.97
CA ASP A 76 9.68 -3.63 -17.00
C ASP A 76 9.40 -4.99 -17.66
N LEU A 77 8.45 -5.05 -18.61
CA LEU A 77 8.16 -6.27 -19.37
C LEU A 77 9.38 -6.73 -20.19
N GLU A 78 10.01 -5.84 -20.94
CA GLU A 78 11.23 -6.14 -21.72
C GLU A 78 12.36 -6.67 -20.83
N ALA A 79 12.56 -6.06 -19.66
CA ALA A 79 13.56 -6.49 -18.70
C ALA A 79 13.27 -7.90 -18.14
N TRP A 80 12.01 -8.23 -17.90
CA TRP A 80 11.60 -9.53 -17.38
C TRP A 80 11.61 -10.62 -18.44
N GLU A 81 11.22 -10.32 -19.67
CA GLU A 81 11.32 -11.22 -20.83
C GLU A 81 12.78 -11.59 -21.10
N THR A 82 13.67 -10.58 -21.14
CA THR A 82 15.12 -10.80 -21.31
C THR A 82 15.72 -11.63 -20.18
N SER A 83 15.21 -11.48 -18.95
CA SER A 83 15.68 -12.26 -17.79
C SER A 83 15.20 -13.71 -17.83
N ASN A 84 14.00 -13.97 -18.36
CA ASN A 84 13.44 -15.31 -18.47
C ASN A 84 14.03 -16.09 -19.66
N GLU A 85 14.41 -15.42 -20.74
CA GLU A 85 15.03 -16.06 -21.91
C GLU A 85 16.48 -16.52 -21.64
N LYS A 86 17.16 -15.91 -20.67
CA LYS A 86 18.55 -16.25 -20.29
C LYS A 86 18.67 -17.33 -19.22
N SER A 87 17.57 -17.94 -18.76
CA SER A 87 17.54 -18.98 -17.73
C SER A 87 17.21 -20.35 -18.29
#